data_AF-A0A1A8PJ79-F1
#
_entry.id   AF-A0A1A8PJ79-F1
#
_cell.length_a   1.000
_cell.length_b   1.000
_cell.length_c   1.000
_cell.angle_alpha   90.00
_cell.angle_beta   90.00
_cell.angle_gamma   90.00
#
_symmetry.space_group_name_H-M   'P 1'
#
loop_
_entity.id
_entity.type
_entity.pdbx_description
1 polymer ?
#
loop_
_entity_poly.entity_id
_entity_poly.type
_entity_poly.pdbx_seq_one_letter_code
_entity_poly.pdbx_strand_id
1 'polypeptide(L)'
;SLISQLFFPEAMISDSADVGKGMTPSELIQNLLRSGTCPEIQGFLQVKEPGRKTWKKVYFFLRRSGLYSSTKGSSKEPRHLQCVADLNQLNVYTVVNGRKLYGAPTDFTFCIKLSKNPVRVQDLRILSAEDESTRTCWMSAFRLFKYGKQLQYNYHLSKLSPHSLEGSHLSDGRSKSEDSLVAMDFSGKSGGRVIQSPTEAQSAEREEGRAWRKREALRYNLP
;
A
#
# COMPACT_ATOMS: atom_id res chain seq x y z
N SER A 1 23.51 -3.99 -18.91
CA SER A 1 22.34 -3.22 -19.38
C SER A 1 21.12 -3.65 -18.58
N LEU A 2 20.78 -2.91 -17.53
CA LEU A 2 19.57 -3.16 -16.75
C LEU A 2 18.39 -2.60 -17.56
N ILE A 3 17.71 -3.54 -18.21
CA ILE A 3 16.52 -3.33 -19.05
C ILE A 3 15.55 -2.42 -18.30
N SER A 4 15.10 -1.37 -18.98
CA SER A 4 14.00 -0.50 -18.59
C SER A 4 12.76 -1.32 -18.25
N GLN A 5 12.60 -1.73 -17.00
CA GLN A 5 11.37 -2.34 -16.55
C GLN A 5 10.27 -1.28 -16.66
N LEU A 6 9.32 -1.51 -17.55
CA LEU A 6 8.12 -0.69 -17.67
C LEU A 6 7.41 -0.70 -16.31
N PHE A 7 7.10 0.48 -15.78
CA PHE A 7 6.39 0.62 -14.50
C PHE A 7 4.97 0.02 -14.54
N PHE A 8 4.38 -0.06 -15.73
CA PHE A 8 3.14 -0.76 -16.01
C PHE A 8 3.37 -1.77 -17.15
N PRO A 9 2.92 -3.02 -17.03
CA PRO A 9 2.93 -3.97 -18.14
C PRO A 9 2.13 -3.43 -19.34
N GLU A 10 2.58 -3.68 -20.57
CA GLU A 10 1.90 -3.22 -21.79
C GLU A 10 0.43 -3.65 -21.83
N ALA A 11 0.13 -4.89 -21.45
CA ALA A 11 -1.23 -5.42 -21.40
C ALA A 11 -2.16 -4.66 -20.44
N MET A 12 -1.59 -3.94 -19.46
CA MET A 12 -2.33 -3.16 -18.48
C MET A 12 -2.66 -1.75 -19.00
N ILE A 13 -2.04 -1.30 -20.08
CA ILE A 13 -2.25 0.01 -20.67
C ILE A 13 -3.16 -0.15 -21.88
N SER A 14 -4.22 0.65 -21.95
CA SER A 14 -5.06 0.72 -23.14
C SER A 14 -4.52 1.75 -24.13
N ASP A 15 -4.40 1.35 -25.39
CA ASP A 15 -4.25 2.24 -26.54
C ASP A 15 -5.57 3.01 -26.80
N SER A 16 -5.96 3.92 -25.90
CA SER A 16 -7.06 4.82 -26.18
C SER A 16 -6.54 6.01 -26.99
N ALA A 17 -6.72 5.94 -28.31
CA ALA A 17 -6.67 6.99 -29.33
C ALA A 17 -5.57 8.07 -29.16
N ASP A 18 -4.62 8.06 -30.09
CA ASP A 18 -3.55 9.07 -30.35
C ASP A 18 -2.18 8.87 -29.67
N VAL A 19 -1.97 7.83 -28.85
CA VAL A 19 -0.61 7.45 -28.46
C VAL A 19 -0.04 6.51 -29.51
N GLY A 20 0.45 7.08 -30.61
CA GLY A 20 1.20 6.35 -31.62
C GLY A 20 2.39 5.59 -31.01
N LYS A 21 2.76 4.48 -31.67
CA LYS A 21 4.00 3.70 -31.51
C LYS A 21 5.08 4.41 -30.66
N GLY A 22 5.41 3.83 -29.51
CA GLY A 22 6.70 4.07 -28.85
C GLY A 22 6.72 5.03 -27.66
N MET A 23 5.62 5.19 -26.91
CA MET A 23 5.69 5.90 -25.62
C MET A 23 6.57 5.13 -24.63
N THR A 24 7.65 5.76 -24.19
CA THR A 24 8.54 5.20 -23.16
C THR A 24 7.85 5.18 -21.79
N PRO A 25 8.23 4.27 -20.87
CA PRO A 25 7.69 4.27 -19.50
C PRO A 25 7.87 5.62 -18.78
N SER A 26 8.96 6.34 -19.08
CA SER A 26 9.21 7.67 -18.51
C SER A 26 8.19 8.70 -19.01
N GLU A 27 7.91 8.72 -20.31
CA GLU A 27 6.90 9.62 -20.90
C GLU A 27 5.50 9.32 -20.37
N LEU A 28 5.16 8.04 -20.20
CA LEU A 28 3.91 7.61 -19.58
C LEU A 28 3.78 8.17 -18.16
N ILE A 29 4.81 8.01 -17.33
CA ILE A 29 4.83 8.55 -15.96
C ILE A 29 4.76 10.08 -16.00
N GLN A 30 5.50 10.74 -16.88
CA GLN A 30 5.44 12.20 -16.99
C GLN A 30 4.05 12.69 -17.40
N ASN A 31 3.35 12.01 -18.29
CA ASN A 31 1.98 12.34 -18.68
C ASN A 31 0.97 12.13 -17.54
N LEU A 32 1.11 11.01 -16.82
CA LEU A 32 0.38 10.71 -15.59
C LEU A 32 0.53 11.84 -14.55
N LEU A 33 1.74 12.38 -14.43
CA LEU A 33 2.05 13.43 -13.46
C LEU A 33 1.63 14.84 -13.95
N ARG A 34 1.81 15.18 -15.23
CA ARG A 34 1.70 16.57 -15.74
C ARG A 34 0.29 16.97 -16.17
N SER A 35 -0.40 16.12 -16.92
CA SER A 35 -1.57 16.50 -17.71
C SER A 35 -2.82 15.70 -17.37
N GLY A 36 -2.66 14.57 -16.65
CA GLY A 36 -3.73 13.60 -16.42
C GLY A 36 -4.38 13.10 -17.71
N THR A 37 -3.72 13.33 -18.86
CA THR A 37 -3.96 12.68 -20.15
C THR A 37 -3.31 11.30 -20.05
N CYS A 38 -3.88 10.49 -19.18
CA CYS A 38 -3.39 9.15 -18.89
C CYS A 38 -4.06 8.17 -19.86
N PRO A 39 -3.33 7.19 -20.42
CA PRO A 39 -3.98 6.05 -21.03
C PRO A 39 -4.79 5.29 -19.98
N GLU A 40 -5.94 4.77 -20.38
CA GLU A 40 -6.76 3.94 -19.50
C GLU A 40 -5.93 2.75 -18.98
N ILE A 41 -5.93 2.54 -17.65
CA ILE A 41 -5.30 1.37 -17.04
C ILE A 41 -6.36 0.28 -16.91
N GLN A 42 -6.04 -0.94 -17.34
CA GLN A 42 -7.00 -2.01 -17.50
C GLN A 42 -6.46 -3.37 -17.06
N GLY A 43 -7.36 -4.31 -16.76
CA GLY A 43 -6.96 -5.67 -16.44
C GLY A 43 -7.97 -6.43 -15.59
N PHE A 44 -7.73 -7.73 -15.44
CA PHE A 44 -8.54 -8.58 -14.58
C PHE A 44 -8.15 -8.43 -13.11
N LEU A 45 -9.16 -8.37 -12.25
CA LEU A 45 -9.03 -8.52 -10.81
C LEU A 45 -10.11 -9.47 -10.29
N GLN A 46 -9.84 -10.14 -9.18
CA GLN A 46 -10.87 -10.86 -8.46
C GLN A 46 -11.51 -9.94 -7.44
N VAL A 47 -12.83 -9.76 -7.50
CA VAL A 47 -13.59 -8.94 -6.56
C VAL A 47 -14.41 -9.82 -5.64
N LYS A 48 -14.38 -9.52 -4.35
CA LYS A 48 -15.20 -10.20 -3.35
C LYS A 48 -16.65 -9.76 -3.47
N GLU A 49 -17.57 -10.71 -3.46
CA GLU A 49 -19.01 -10.40 -3.43
C GLU A 49 -19.42 -9.84 -2.04
N PRO A 50 -20.29 -8.81 -2.00
CA PRO A 50 -20.81 -8.27 -0.75
C PRO A 50 -21.51 -9.35 0.08
N GLY A 51 -21.19 -9.43 1.38
CA GLY A 51 -21.82 -10.38 2.30
C GLY A 51 -21.44 -11.86 2.12
N ARG A 52 -20.65 -12.21 1.09
CA ARG A 52 -20.27 -13.61 0.78
C ARG A 52 -18.76 -13.81 0.77
N LYS A 53 -18.28 -15.05 0.94
CA LYS A 53 -16.85 -15.41 0.77
C LYS A 53 -16.50 -15.79 -0.67
N THR A 54 -17.41 -15.53 -1.61
CA THR A 54 -17.25 -15.81 -3.03
C THR A 54 -16.52 -14.66 -3.72
N TRP A 55 -15.74 -15.01 -4.74
CA TRP A 55 -14.93 -14.08 -5.53
C TRP A 55 -15.28 -14.24 -7.00
N LYS A 56 -15.28 -13.13 -7.73
CA LYS A 56 -15.58 -13.09 -9.17
C LYS A 56 -14.43 -12.43 -9.91
N LYS A 57 -13.96 -13.06 -11.00
CA LYS A 57 -13.01 -12.43 -11.92
C LYS A 57 -13.77 -11.39 -12.77
N VAL A 58 -13.33 -10.14 -12.70
CA VAL A 58 -13.95 -8.99 -13.37
C VAL A 58 -12.86 -8.18 -14.06
N TYR A 59 -13.13 -7.70 -15.27
CA TYR A 59 -12.22 -6.80 -15.97
C TYR A 59 -12.53 -5.35 -15.58
N PHE A 60 -11.50 -4.63 -15.14
CA PHE A 60 -11.63 -3.25 -14.69
C PHE A 60 -10.92 -2.28 -15.64
N PHE A 61 -11.40 -1.04 -15.65
CA PHE A 61 -10.80 0.09 -16.33
C PHE A 61 -10.72 1.27 -15.37
N LEU A 62 -9.52 1.79 -15.15
CA LEU A 62 -9.29 3.02 -14.42
C LEU A 62 -9.09 4.15 -15.42
N ARG A 63 -10.01 5.10 -15.38
CA ARG A 63 -10.02 6.32 -16.18
C ARG A 63 -9.92 7.52 -15.27
N ARG A 64 -9.74 8.70 -15.88
CA ARG A 64 -9.75 9.97 -15.15
C ARG A 64 -11.07 10.24 -14.41
N SER A 65 -12.19 9.82 -15.00
CA SER A 65 -13.52 10.00 -14.42
C SER A 65 -13.79 9.04 -13.26
N GLY A 66 -13.21 7.83 -13.27
CA GLY A 66 -13.57 6.83 -12.28
C GLY A 66 -12.98 5.45 -12.57
N LEU A 67 -13.28 4.54 -11.67
CA LEU A 67 -13.12 3.11 -11.88
C LEU A 67 -14.39 2.53 -12.51
N TYR A 68 -14.22 1.71 -13.53
CA TYR A 68 -15.29 1.01 -14.23
C TYR A 68 -15.03 -0.50 -14.22
N SER A 69 -16.09 -1.29 -14.25
CA SER A 69 -16.03 -2.74 -14.46
C SER A 69 -16.80 -3.14 -15.71
N SER A 70 -16.29 -4.11 -16.46
CA SER A 70 -17.02 -4.72 -17.58
C SER A 70 -18.02 -5.77 -17.09
N THR A 71 -19.22 -5.75 -17.64
CA THR A 71 -20.22 -6.82 -17.47
C THR A 71 -20.05 -7.95 -18.49
N LYS A 72 -19.22 -7.76 -19.51
CA LYS A 72 -19.00 -8.72 -20.61
C LYS A 72 -17.51 -8.86 -20.93
N GLY A 73 -16.85 -9.80 -20.26
CA GLY A 73 -15.43 -10.10 -20.49
C GLY A 73 -14.56 -8.85 -20.31
N SER A 74 -13.76 -8.52 -21.32
CA SER A 74 -12.95 -7.29 -21.41
C SER A 74 -13.59 -6.21 -22.32
N SER A 75 -14.89 -6.31 -22.62
CA SER A 75 -15.56 -5.37 -23.52
C SER A 75 -15.55 -3.95 -22.95
N LYS A 76 -15.21 -3.00 -23.83
CA LYS A 76 -15.18 -1.55 -23.57
C LYS A 76 -16.39 -0.81 -24.10
N GLU A 77 -17.35 -1.52 -24.71
CA GLU A 77 -18.56 -0.88 -25.20
C GLU A 77 -19.29 -0.19 -24.04
N PRO A 78 -19.77 1.06 -24.20
CA PRO A 78 -20.41 1.80 -23.11
C PRO A 78 -21.53 1.02 -22.41
N ARG A 79 -22.31 0.23 -23.16
CA ARG A 79 -23.39 -0.63 -22.63
C ARG A 79 -22.92 -1.73 -21.68
N HIS A 80 -21.65 -2.14 -21.77
CA HIS A 80 -21.05 -3.16 -20.91
C HIS A 80 -20.26 -2.56 -19.74
N LEU A 81 -20.10 -1.23 -19.67
CA LEU A 81 -19.35 -0.58 -18.62
C LEU A 81 -20.27 -0.16 -17.47
N GLN A 82 -19.92 -0.56 -16.26
CA GLN A 82 -20.56 -0.11 -15.03
C GLN A 82 -19.60 0.78 -14.25
N CYS A 83 -20.05 1.99 -13.89
CA CYS A 83 -19.30 2.86 -12.99
C CYS A 83 -19.25 2.26 -11.59
N VAL A 84 -18.04 2.08 -11.07
CA VAL A 84 -17.79 1.49 -9.75
C VAL A 84 -17.67 2.59 -8.69
N ALA A 85 -16.93 3.66 -9.02
CA ALA A 85 -16.66 4.81 -8.17
C ALA A 85 -15.99 5.95 -8.94
N ASP A 86 -16.27 7.19 -8.54
CA ASP A 86 -15.48 8.36 -8.94
C ASP A 86 -14.11 8.37 -8.23
N LEU A 87 -13.06 8.85 -8.91
CA LEU A 87 -11.71 8.95 -8.35
C LEU A 87 -11.64 9.79 -7.07
N ASN A 88 -12.41 10.87 -7.01
CA ASN A 88 -12.42 11.78 -5.85
C ASN A 88 -13.04 11.12 -4.62
N GLN A 89 -13.90 10.13 -4.84
CA GLN A 89 -14.62 9.42 -3.79
C GLN A 89 -13.96 8.11 -3.38
N LEU A 90 -12.80 7.76 -3.93
CA LEU A 90 -12.14 6.49 -3.62
C LEU A 90 -10.81 6.71 -2.91
N ASN A 91 -10.52 5.86 -1.94
CA ASN A 91 -9.20 5.67 -1.36
C ASN A 91 -8.80 4.21 -1.51
N VAL A 92 -7.51 3.96 -1.77
CA VAL A 92 -6.97 2.62 -1.95
C VAL A 92 -6.11 2.24 -0.74
N TYR A 93 -6.26 1.01 -0.26
CA TYR A 93 -5.51 0.48 0.88
C TYR A 93 -5.06 -0.95 0.62
N THR A 94 -3.90 -1.33 1.15
CA THR A 94 -3.50 -2.73 1.21
C THR A 94 -4.35 -3.47 2.23
N VAL A 95 -4.73 -4.70 1.93
CA VAL A 95 -5.44 -5.57 2.87
C VAL A 95 -4.45 -6.58 3.43
N VAL A 96 -4.31 -6.58 4.76
CA VAL A 96 -3.46 -7.54 5.48
C VAL A 96 -4.27 -8.78 5.81
N ASN A 97 -3.64 -9.97 5.75
CA ASN A 97 -4.28 -11.25 6.04
C ASN A 97 -5.54 -11.52 5.21
N GLY A 98 -5.54 -11.11 3.93
CA GLY A 98 -6.69 -11.19 3.03
C GLY A 98 -7.29 -12.60 2.89
N ARG A 99 -6.43 -13.62 2.79
CA ARG A 99 -6.86 -15.03 2.77
C ARG A 99 -7.62 -15.43 4.03
N LYS A 100 -7.07 -15.12 5.20
CA LYS A 100 -7.66 -15.49 6.51
C LYS A 100 -8.96 -14.74 6.79
N LEU A 101 -8.99 -13.43 6.56
CA LEU A 101 -10.13 -12.59 6.92
C LEU A 101 -11.28 -12.65 5.91
N TYR A 102 -10.95 -12.78 4.62
CA TYR A 102 -11.91 -12.59 3.54
C TYR A 102 -12.01 -13.78 2.58
N GLY A 103 -11.23 -14.86 2.81
CA GLY A 103 -11.18 -16.00 1.90
C GLY A 103 -10.58 -15.65 0.54
N ALA A 104 -9.64 -14.69 0.50
CA ALA A 104 -9.06 -14.22 -0.75
C ALA A 104 -8.33 -15.34 -1.52
N PRO A 105 -8.38 -15.32 -2.87
CA PRO A 105 -7.66 -16.27 -3.70
C PRO A 105 -6.13 -16.16 -3.57
N THR A 106 -5.61 -14.96 -3.31
CA THR A 106 -4.17 -14.67 -3.21
C THR A 106 -3.86 -13.81 -1.98
N ASP A 107 -2.57 -13.64 -1.66
CA ASP A 107 -2.12 -12.66 -0.65
C ASP A 107 -2.05 -11.23 -1.19
N PHE A 108 -2.21 -11.05 -2.50
CA PHE A 108 -2.05 -9.78 -3.19
C PHE A 108 -3.36 -8.99 -3.17
N THR A 109 -3.85 -8.75 -1.97
CA THR A 109 -5.15 -8.12 -1.72
C THR A 109 -5.03 -6.64 -1.41
N PHE A 110 -5.96 -5.87 -1.95
CA PHE A 110 -6.14 -4.46 -1.66
C PHE A 110 -7.63 -4.15 -1.64
N CYS A 111 -8.02 -2.98 -1.11
CA CYS A 111 -9.41 -2.57 -1.12
C CYS A 111 -9.57 -1.12 -1.54
N ILE A 112 -10.75 -0.85 -2.08
CA ILE A 112 -11.21 0.48 -2.39
C ILE A 112 -12.26 0.84 -1.35
N LYS A 113 -11.99 1.91 -0.61
CA LYS A 113 -12.91 2.52 0.34
C LYS A 113 -13.55 3.72 -0.32
N LEU A 114 -14.88 3.69 -0.44
CA LEU A 114 -15.64 4.85 -0.87
C LEU A 114 -15.75 5.85 0.28
N SER A 115 -15.43 7.12 0.04
CA SER A 115 -15.66 8.22 0.97
C SER A 115 -17.16 8.58 0.97
N LYS A 116 -17.97 7.68 1.54
CA LYS A 116 -19.36 7.97 1.92
C LYS A 116 -19.40 8.18 3.43
N ASN A 117 -20.15 9.17 3.89
CA ASN A 117 -20.39 9.43 5.31
C ASN A 117 -21.80 8.96 5.68
N PRO A 118 -21.99 8.11 6.71
CA PRO A 118 -20.97 7.41 7.49
C PRO A 118 -20.32 6.26 6.70
N VAL A 119 -19.04 6.00 6.97
CA VAL A 119 -18.30 4.88 6.36
C VAL A 119 -18.83 3.57 6.92
N ARG A 120 -19.37 2.69 6.08
CA ARG A 120 -19.74 1.33 6.48
C ARG A 120 -18.73 0.33 5.94
N VAL A 121 -18.50 -0.77 6.66
CA VAL A 121 -17.66 -1.89 6.18
C VAL A 121 -18.18 -2.45 4.84
N GLN A 122 -19.49 -2.34 4.60
CA GLN A 122 -20.15 -2.71 3.35
C GLN A 122 -19.76 -1.83 2.16
N ASP A 123 -19.16 -0.66 2.40
CA ASP A 123 -18.67 0.26 1.35
C ASP A 123 -17.22 -0.06 0.93
N LEU A 124 -16.60 -1.11 1.49
CA LEU A 124 -15.29 -1.62 1.06
C LEU A 124 -15.45 -2.62 -0.09
N ARG A 125 -14.85 -2.31 -1.23
CA ARG A 125 -14.65 -3.30 -2.29
C ARG A 125 -13.28 -3.95 -2.12
N ILE A 126 -13.27 -5.21 -1.75
CA ILE A 126 -12.04 -6.00 -1.60
C ILE A 126 -11.70 -6.65 -2.94
N LEU A 127 -10.46 -6.45 -3.36
CA LEU A 127 -9.90 -6.89 -4.63
C LEU A 127 -8.67 -7.76 -4.38
N SER A 128 -8.44 -8.72 -5.26
CA SER A 128 -7.30 -9.64 -5.24
C SER A 128 -6.69 -9.67 -6.64
N ALA A 129 -5.41 -9.36 -6.71
CA ALA A 129 -4.59 -9.50 -7.92
C ALA A 129 -3.99 -10.91 -8.00
N GLU A 130 -3.57 -11.33 -9.18
CA GLU A 130 -2.92 -12.64 -9.37
C GLU A 130 -1.52 -12.69 -8.75
N ASP A 131 -0.78 -11.59 -8.83
CA ASP A 131 0.58 -11.44 -8.33
C ASP A 131 0.82 -10.07 -7.66
N GLU A 132 1.99 -9.93 -7.03
CA GLU A 132 2.40 -8.71 -6.35
C GLU A 132 2.63 -7.54 -7.32
N SER A 133 3.15 -7.83 -8.51
CA SER A 133 3.43 -6.82 -9.54
C SER A 133 2.14 -6.13 -9.97
N THR A 134 1.12 -6.92 -10.31
CA THR A 134 -0.22 -6.48 -10.69
C THR A 134 -0.88 -5.68 -9.58
N ARG A 135 -0.81 -6.14 -8.32
CA ARG A 135 -1.31 -5.37 -7.16
C ARG A 135 -0.61 -4.01 -7.07
N THR A 136 0.72 -4.00 -7.19
CA THR A 136 1.54 -2.80 -7.08
C THR A 136 1.23 -1.81 -8.20
N CYS A 137 1.04 -2.31 -9.42
CA CYS A 137 0.64 -1.52 -10.57
C CYS A 137 -0.74 -0.89 -10.34
N TRP A 138 -1.77 -1.66 -9.98
CA TRP A 138 -3.10 -1.12 -9.69
C TRP A 138 -3.07 -0.06 -8.59
N MET A 139 -2.42 -0.34 -7.45
CA MET A 139 -2.31 0.62 -6.35
C MET A 139 -1.58 1.89 -6.76
N SER A 140 -0.50 1.77 -7.53
CA SER A 140 0.26 2.90 -8.05
C SER A 140 -0.55 3.71 -9.05
N ALA A 141 -1.29 3.06 -9.93
CA ALA A 141 -2.22 3.72 -10.86
C ALA A 141 -3.25 4.54 -10.09
N PHE A 142 -3.95 3.97 -9.10
CA PHE A 142 -4.91 4.72 -8.28
C PHE A 142 -4.27 5.96 -7.62
N ARG A 143 -3.05 5.83 -7.08
CA ARG A 143 -2.33 6.95 -6.44
C ARG A 143 -1.94 8.02 -7.45
N LEU A 144 -1.43 7.64 -8.63
CA LEU A 144 -1.03 8.56 -9.67
C LEU A 144 -2.24 9.31 -10.24
N PHE A 145 -3.33 8.59 -10.52
CA PHE A 145 -4.60 9.17 -10.96
C PHE A 145 -5.21 10.13 -9.92
N LYS A 146 -5.13 9.79 -8.63
CA LYS A 146 -5.73 10.61 -7.56
C LYS A 146 -4.89 11.83 -7.18
N TYR A 147 -3.56 11.68 -7.10
CA TYR A 147 -2.68 12.70 -6.53
C TYR A 147 -1.80 13.40 -7.58
N GLY A 148 -1.52 12.77 -8.73
CA GLY A 148 -0.78 13.36 -9.85
C GLY A 148 0.44 14.17 -9.41
N LYS A 149 0.44 15.47 -9.74
CA LYS A 149 1.50 16.45 -9.40
C LYS A 149 1.84 16.48 -7.92
N GLN A 150 0.88 16.31 -7.01
CA GLN A 150 1.17 16.31 -5.57
C GLN A 150 2.13 15.17 -5.22
N LEU A 151 1.96 13.99 -5.84
CA LEU A 151 2.84 12.85 -5.60
C LEU A 151 4.25 13.11 -6.15
N GLN A 152 4.35 13.75 -7.31
CA GLN A 152 5.64 14.19 -7.86
C GLN A 152 6.33 15.21 -6.94
N TYR A 153 5.60 16.20 -6.46
CA TYR A 153 6.13 17.21 -5.55
C TYR A 153 6.61 16.58 -4.23
N ASN A 154 5.79 15.72 -3.62
CA ASN A 154 6.15 14.98 -2.41
C ASN A 154 7.42 14.13 -2.62
N TYR A 155 7.57 13.51 -3.80
CA TYR A 155 8.78 12.76 -4.15
C TYR A 155 10.01 13.67 -4.21
N HIS A 156 9.94 14.81 -4.89
CA HIS A 156 11.07 15.75 -4.97
C HIS A 156 11.43 16.29 -3.58
N LEU A 157 10.45 16.65 -2.76
CA LEU A 157 10.70 17.05 -1.37
C LEU A 157 11.42 15.95 -0.57
N SER A 158 11.00 14.69 -0.72
CA SER A 158 11.66 13.58 -0.04
C SER A 158 13.12 13.36 -0.48
N LYS A 159 13.47 13.77 -1.71
CA LYS A 159 14.84 13.72 -2.24
C LYS A 159 15.70 14.90 -1.80
N LEU A 160 15.08 16.05 -1.57
CA LEU A 160 15.76 17.26 -1.08
C LEU A 160 15.94 17.23 0.43
N SER A 161 15.09 16.51 1.17
CA SER A 161 15.31 16.22 2.57
C SER A 161 16.64 15.47 2.68
N PRO A 162 17.67 16.03 3.33
CA PRO A 162 18.86 15.26 3.64
C PRO A 162 18.40 14.03 4.40
N HIS A 163 18.86 12.84 4.00
CA HIS A 163 18.84 11.69 4.88
C HIS A 163 19.75 12.00 6.06
N SER A 164 19.27 12.74 7.06
CA SER A 164 19.88 12.78 8.39
C SER A 164 19.53 11.47 9.10
N LEU A 165 20.08 10.37 8.57
CA LEU A 165 20.33 9.15 9.31
C LEU A 165 21.81 9.16 9.68
N GLU A 166 22.16 10.10 10.54
CA GLU A 166 23.36 10.02 11.38
C GLU A 166 23.02 10.78 12.64
N GLY A 167 23.06 10.07 13.78
CA GLY A 167 22.93 10.72 15.07
C GLY A 167 24.08 11.70 15.23
N SER A 168 23.79 12.99 15.20
CA SER A 168 24.63 14.03 15.78
C SER A 168 23.93 15.39 15.65
N HIS A 169 23.80 16.04 16.81
CA HIS A 169 23.59 17.47 17.00
C HIS A 169 22.31 18.11 16.41
N LEU A 170 21.20 17.94 17.14
CA LEU A 170 20.16 18.97 17.20
C LEU A 170 20.66 20.11 18.10
N SER A 171 21.24 21.14 17.50
CA SER A 171 21.27 22.48 18.10
C SER A 171 20.26 23.35 17.36
N ASP A 172 19.06 23.50 17.92
CA ASP A 172 18.71 24.66 18.74
C ASP A 172 17.17 24.74 18.92
N GLY A 173 16.73 25.04 20.15
CA GLY A 173 15.36 25.48 20.40
C GLY A 173 14.50 24.67 21.39
N ARG A 174 15.08 23.90 22.32
CA ARG A 174 14.52 23.66 23.67
C ARG A 174 15.48 22.79 24.46
N SER A 175 16.13 23.39 25.46
CA SER A 175 16.76 22.69 26.57
C SER A 175 15.79 21.63 27.12
N LYS A 176 16.05 20.37 26.80
CA LYS A 176 15.63 19.23 27.60
C LYS A 176 16.94 18.54 27.96
N SER A 177 17.31 18.60 29.23
CA SER A 177 18.48 17.90 29.75
C SER A 177 18.41 16.43 29.31
N GLU A 178 19.55 15.87 28.88
CA GLU A 178 19.69 14.44 28.60
C GLU A 178 19.31 13.58 29.83
N ASP A 179 19.28 14.18 31.03
CA ASP A 179 18.79 13.58 32.27
C ASP A 179 17.29 13.21 32.28
N SER A 180 16.51 13.56 31.24
CA SER A 180 15.07 13.27 31.19
C SER A 180 14.69 12.00 30.43
N LEU A 181 15.64 11.31 29.79
CA LEU A 181 15.38 10.04 29.10
C LEU A 181 15.82 8.87 29.98
N VAL A 182 14.86 8.04 30.38
CA VAL A 182 15.12 6.84 31.18
C VAL A 182 14.64 5.61 30.43
N ALA A 183 15.48 4.57 30.40
CA ALA A 183 15.06 3.27 29.88
C ALA A 183 14.09 2.63 30.88
N MET A 184 13.04 1.96 30.39
CA MET A 184 12.09 1.24 31.23
C MET A 184 11.89 -0.18 30.70
N ASP A 185 11.72 -1.14 31.61
CA ASP A 185 11.24 -2.49 31.31
C ASP A 185 9.79 -2.68 31.80
N PHE A 186 9.14 -3.77 31.40
CA PHE A 186 7.76 -4.07 31.80
C PHE A 186 7.68 -4.98 33.06
N SER A 187 8.78 -5.14 33.80
CA SER A 187 8.88 -6.12 34.90
C SER A 187 8.26 -5.65 36.23
N GLY A 188 7.87 -4.38 36.33
CA GLY A 188 7.31 -3.78 37.56
C GLY A 188 5.88 -4.21 37.90
N LYS A 189 5.55 -4.24 39.21
CA LYS A 189 4.24 -4.64 39.77
C LYS A 189 3.03 -3.80 39.29
N SER A 190 3.28 -2.71 38.56
CA SER A 190 2.28 -1.78 38.04
C SER A 190 2.52 -1.42 36.56
N GLY A 191 3.02 -2.36 35.75
CA GLY A 191 3.14 -2.17 34.29
C GLY A 191 4.45 -1.55 33.80
N GLY A 192 5.49 -1.53 34.64
CA GLY A 192 6.85 -1.22 34.23
C GLY A 192 7.75 -0.71 35.36
N ARG A 193 9.07 -0.78 35.15
CA ARG A 193 10.09 -0.25 36.06
C ARG A 193 11.14 0.52 35.27
N VAL A 194 11.61 1.63 35.83
CA VAL A 194 12.73 2.42 35.30
C VAL A 194 14.06 1.70 35.55
N ILE A 195 14.84 1.51 34.50
CA ILE A 195 16.20 0.98 34.51
C ILE A 195 17.14 2.12 34.96
N GLN A 196 17.87 1.86 36.05
CA GLN A 196 18.64 2.88 36.78
C GLN A 196 20.08 3.03 36.27
N SER A 197 20.58 2.07 35.48
CA SER A 197 21.96 2.12 34.98
C SER A 197 22.15 1.36 33.66
N PRO A 198 23.15 1.71 32.83
CA PRO A 198 23.49 0.98 31.61
C PRO A 198 23.81 -0.50 31.83
N THR A 199 24.43 -0.83 32.97
CA THR A 199 24.75 -2.22 33.36
C THR A 199 23.50 -3.03 33.70
N GLU A 200 22.50 -2.41 34.32
CA GLU A 200 21.19 -3.02 34.52
C GLU A 200 20.48 -3.26 33.19
N ALA A 201 20.55 -2.31 32.25
CA ALA A 201 19.99 -2.44 30.90
C ALA A 201 20.55 -3.67 30.16
N GLN A 202 21.88 -3.82 30.12
CA GLN A 202 22.53 -4.97 29.50
C GLN A 202 22.18 -6.30 30.18
N SER A 203 21.91 -6.26 31.49
CA SER A 203 21.54 -7.46 32.25
C SER A 203 20.12 -7.90 31.94
N ALA A 204 19.18 -6.95 31.86
CA ALA A 204 17.81 -7.18 31.44
C ALA A 204 17.74 -7.73 30.00
N GLU A 205 18.49 -7.13 29.07
CA GLU A 205 18.59 -7.61 27.68
C GLU A 205 19.08 -9.05 27.59
N ARG A 206 20.17 -9.39 28.31
CA ARG A 206 20.70 -10.75 28.35
C ARG A 206 19.71 -11.74 28.96
N GLU A 207 18.93 -11.32 29.96
CA GLU A 207 17.94 -12.16 30.61
C GLU A 207 16.73 -12.43 29.70
N GLU A 208 16.17 -11.40 29.08
CA GLU A 208 15.09 -11.56 28.08
C GLU A 208 15.54 -12.43 26.91
N GLY A 209 16.76 -12.23 26.42
CA GLY A 209 17.33 -13.05 25.36
C GLY A 209 17.48 -14.53 25.74
N ARG A 210 17.80 -14.83 27.00
CA ARG A 210 17.81 -16.23 27.51
C ARG A 210 16.39 -16.78 27.68
N ALA A 211 15.46 -15.98 28.18
CA ALA A 211 14.06 -16.37 28.35
C ALA A 211 13.37 -16.64 27.01
N TRP A 212 13.69 -15.88 25.97
CA TRP A 212 13.21 -16.10 24.61
C TRP A 212 13.66 -17.45 24.07
N ARG A 213 14.96 -17.77 24.18
CA ARG A 213 15.52 -19.06 23.75
C ARG A 213 14.91 -20.25 24.47
N LYS A 214 14.63 -20.14 25.78
CA LYS A 214 13.92 -21.18 26.54
C LYS A 214 12.48 -21.38 26.06
N ARG A 215 11.75 -20.28 25.77
CA ARG A 215 10.37 -20.35 25.24
C ARG A 215 10.33 -20.95 23.83
N GLU A 216 11.29 -20.61 22.97
CA GLU A 216 11.40 -21.24 21.65
C GLU A 216 11.70 -22.73 21.76
N ALA A 217 12.65 -23.12 22.61
CA ALA A 217 12.96 -24.54 22.82
C ALA A 217 11.74 -25.35 23.32
N LEU A 218 10.90 -24.77 24.17
CA LEU A 218 9.66 -25.42 24.63
C LEU A 218 8.59 -25.52 23.52
N ARG A 219 8.54 -24.57 22.58
CA ARG A 219 7.61 -24.62 21.43
C ARG A 219 7.92 -25.75 20.45
N TYR A 220 9.18 -26.16 20.34
CA TYR A 220 9.60 -27.29 19.50
C TYR A 220 9.48 -28.66 20.18
N ASN A 221 9.06 -28.71 21.46
CA ASN A 221 8.91 -29.94 22.25
C ASN A 221 7.46 -30.23 22.68
N LEU A 222 6.46 -29.62 22.04
CA LEU A 222 5.07 -30.09 22.18
C LEU A 222 4.82 -31.25 21.21
N PRO A 223 4.19 -32.36 21.67
CA PRO A 223 3.77 -33.45 20.79
C PRO A 223 2.71 -33.02 19.77
#